data_AF-A0AA86MAW7-F1
#
_entry.id   AF-A0AA86MAW7-F1
#
_cell.length_a   1.000
_cell.length_b   1.000
_cell.length_c   1.000
_cell.angle_alpha   90.00
_cell.angle_beta   90.00
_cell.angle_gamma   90.00
#
_symmetry.space_group_name_H-M   'P 1'
#
loop_
_entity.id
_entity.type
_entity.pdbx_description
1 polymer ?
#
loop_
_entity_poly.entity_id
_entity_poly.type
_entity_poly.pdbx_seq_one_letter_code
_entity_poly.pdbx_strand_id
1 'polypeptide(L)'
;MVTELALFDDVFIAGSAVALLGWALLAVTPRWRVGQLLALTLVPALLAAAYTGLVLAAWQTAHGSFDSLAELRVLFESDALLLAGWLHYLAFDLLIGGWIVRTAQREGIPHGLVLPLLPLTLMFGPVGYLLFLVLRLAWQQGGVFSSAGWATQSPAMWMTRLSFRLPTFEPRLAAAGIALLLLMIPTAFALVFDERLIHGSSIWAKPMRFELGLGIYLLTLAFFLPLAGKAFAATRKGRFVVWGAMLPSFFELGYIVFQAARGEPSHFNETDTFHFVMFQLMGIGALTLTSASAVLAWGLWRSPQPLVGPALRLGLVLGLSLTFILGAGVGIVMAGGPTSVVGGMPGPDDLPLLGWSRQFGDYRVAHFLGVHAMHVIPLFAWVVARWLGQERRWPVAVFALLYSSLTVYALVQALQGRPVI
;
A
#
# COMPACT_ATOMS: atom_id res chain seq x y z
N MET A 1 -32.18 27.12 -20.96
CA MET A 1 -30.77 27.43 -20.67
C MET A 1 -30.60 28.29 -19.42
N VAL A 2 -30.85 29.61 -19.41
CA VAL A 2 -30.54 30.46 -18.22
C VAL A 2 -31.34 30.04 -16.96
N THR A 3 -32.61 29.65 -17.11
CA THR A 3 -33.46 29.19 -16.00
C THR A 3 -33.13 27.78 -15.50
N GLU A 4 -32.50 26.97 -16.34
CA GLU A 4 -32.17 25.58 -16.04
C GLU A 4 -30.81 25.47 -15.34
N LEU A 5 -29.84 26.29 -15.79
CA LEU A 5 -28.57 26.46 -15.10
C LEU A 5 -28.77 27.01 -13.68
N ALA A 6 -29.63 28.03 -13.52
CA ALA A 6 -29.97 28.59 -12.21
C ALA A 6 -30.60 27.54 -11.28
N LEU A 7 -31.44 26.65 -11.81
CA LEU A 7 -32.03 25.55 -11.05
C LEU A 7 -30.96 24.53 -10.60
N PHE A 8 -29.99 24.19 -11.45
CA PHE A 8 -28.90 23.30 -11.09
C PHE A 8 -27.99 23.90 -10.02
N ASP A 9 -27.70 25.21 -10.11
CA ASP A 9 -26.96 25.93 -9.07
C ASP A 9 -27.71 25.92 -7.72
N ASP A 10 -29.02 26.13 -7.73
CA ASP A 10 -29.84 26.07 -6.51
C ASP A 10 -29.82 24.67 -5.88
N VAL A 11 -29.93 23.62 -6.69
CA VAL A 11 -29.88 22.22 -6.24
C VAL A 11 -28.48 21.88 -5.73
N PHE A 12 -27.43 22.38 -6.37
CA PHE A 12 -26.03 22.24 -5.91
C PHE A 12 -25.83 22.85 -4.52
N ILE A 13 -26.27 24.11 -4.33
CA ILE A 13 -26.16 24.82 -3.06
C ILE A 13 -26.96 24.10 -1.98
N ALA A 14 -28.22 23.75 -2.27
CA ALA A 14 -29.09 23.06 -1.32
C ALA A 14 -28.55 21.68 -0.94
N GLY A 15 -28.13 20.87 -1.92
CA GLY A 15 -27.55 19.55 -1.69
C GLY A 15 -26.29 19.62 -0.84
N SER A 16 -25.40 20.57 -1.12
CA SER A 16 -24.18 20.80 -0.34
C SER A 16 -24.50 21.24 1.09
N ALA A 17 -25.45 22.16 1.29
CA ALA A 17 -25.87 22.60 2.62
C ALA A 17 -26.49 21.45 3.44
N VAL A 18 -27.35 20.64 2.83
CA VAL A 18 -28.00 19.49 3.48
C VAL A 18 -26.97 18.41 3.84
N ALA A 19 -25.97 18.17 2.99
CA ALA A 19 -24.86 17.27 3.31
C ALA A 19 -24.04 17.79 4.51
N LEU A 20 -23.67 19.08 4.52
CA LEU A 20 -22.94 19.71 5.63
C LEU A 20 -23.71 19.62 6.95
N LEU A 21 -25.04 19.77 6.94
CA LEU A 21 -25.89 19.54 8.11
C LEU A 21 -25.80 18.09 8.60
N GLY A 22 -25.82 17.12 7.67
CA GLY A 22 -25.61 15.71 7.99
C GLY A 22 -24.26 15.45 8.68
N TRP A 23 -23.18 16.04 8.14
CA TRP A 23 -21.85 15.95 8.74
C TRP A 23 -21.75 16.61 10.11
N ALA A 24 -22.36 17.78 10.30
CA ALA A 24 -22.40 18.47 11.59
C ALA A 24 -23.15 17.64 12.65
N LEU A 25 -24.29 17.07 12.29
CA LEU A 25 -25.05 16.16 13.17
C LEU A 25 -24.23 14.93 13.55
N LEU A 26 -23.51 14.36 12.60
CA LEU A 26 -22.66 13.19 12.80
C LEU A 26 -21.45 13.51 13.73
N ALA A 27 -20.85 14.68 13.58
CA ALA A 27 -19.72 15.13 14.38
C ALA A 27 -20.12 15.52 15.81
N VAL A 28 -21.23 16.25 15.98
CA VAL A 28 -21.64 16.82 17.27
C VAL A 28 -22.52 15.88 18.09
N THR A 29 -23.37 15.09 17.42
CA THR A 29 -24.37 14.25 18.10
C THR A 29 -24.18 12.76 17.83
N PRO A 30 -22.96 12.21 17.99
CA PRO A 30 -22.63 10.88 17.49
C PRO A 30 -23.49 9.79 18.15
N ARG A 31 -24.02 9.98 19.36
CA ARG A 31 -24.84 8.99 20.08
C ARG A 31 -26.35 9.27 20.05
N TRP A 32 -26.77 10.41 19.51
CA TRP A 32 -28.18 10.80 19.50
C TRP A 32 -28.92 10.06 18.39
N ARG A 33 -29.93 9.26 18.76
CA ARG A 33 -30.66 8.40 17.81
C ARG A 33 -31.30 9.17 16.67
N VAL A 34 -31.93 10.31 16.98
CA VAL A 34 -32.58 11.16 15.98
C VAL A 34 -31.51 11.84 15.10
N GLY A 35 -30.43 12.36 15.67
CA GLY A 35 -29.30 12.92 14.92
C GLY A 35 -28.69 11.93 13.93
N GLN A 36 -28.48 10.68 14.35
CA GLN A 36 -28.03 9.61 13.45
C GLN A 36 -29.06 9.23 12.38
N LEU A 37 -30.35 9.22 12.69
CA LEU A 37 -31.40 8.94 11.71
C LEU A 37 -31.47 10.04 10.65
N LEU A 38 -31.40 11.30 11.07
CA LEU A 38 -31.36 12.45 10.16
C LEU A 38 -30.10 12.40 9.28
N ALA A 39 -28.92 12.26 9.88
CA ALA A 39 -27.65 12.28 9.17
C ALA A 39 -27.42 11.06 8.26
N LEU A 40 -27.87 9.86 8.65
CA LEU A 40 -27.49 8.61 7.98
C LEU A 40 -28.66 7.94 7.24
N THR A 41 -29.86 8.49 7.32
CA THR A 41 -31.03 7.96 6.61
C THR A 41 -31.71 9.08 5.82
N LEU A 42 -32.18 10.14 6.48
CA LEU A 42 -32.92 11.19 5.79
C LEU A 42 -32.05 11.96 4.78
N VAL A 43 -30.88 12.46 5.21
CA VAL A 43 -30.00 13.25 4.34
C VAL A 43 -29.52 12.45 3.12
N PRO A 44 -28.92 11.25 3.26
CA PRO A 44 -28.54 10.43 2.10
C PRO A 44 -29.74 10.06 1.22
N ALA A 45 -30.92 9.81 1.79
CA ALA A 45 -32.12 9.50 0.99
C ALA A 45 -32.57 10.70 0.15
N LEU A 46 -32.53 11.92 0.68
CA LEU A 46 -32.86 13.14 -0.07
C LEU A 46 -31.86 13.38 -1.20
N LEU A 47 -30.55 13.23 -0.92
CA LEU A 47 -29.49 13.36 -1.93
C LEU A 47 -29.61 12.27 -3.01
N ALA A 48 -29.88 11.03 -2.61
CA ALA A 48 -30.08 9.92 -3.54
C ALA A 48 -31.35 10.09 -4.40
N ALA A 49 -32.42 10.64 -3.85
CA ALA A 49 -33.64 10.95 -4.60
C ALA A 49 -33.39 12.04 -5.64
N ALA A 50 -32.69 13.12 -5.27
CA ALA A 50 -32.29 14.18 -6.19
C ALA A 50 -31.35 13.66 -7.30
N TYR A 51 -30.33 12.88 -6.92
CA TYR A 51 -29.47 12.15 -7.86
C TYR A 51 -30.28 11.30 -8.84
N THR A 52 -31.22 10.49 -8.34
CA THR A 52 -32.03 9.59 -9.17
C THR A 52 -32.89 10.40 -10.16
N GLY A 53 -33.48 11.51 -9.71
CA GLY A 53 -34.24 12.41 -10.58
C GLY A 53 -33.39 12.99 -11.72
N LEU A 54 -32.18 13.48 -11.41
CA LEU A 54 -31.25 14.04 -12.40
C LEU A 54 -30.79 12.97 -13.40
N VAL A 55 -30.42 11.78 -12.92
CA VAL A 55 -30.01 10.68 -13.80
C VAL A 55 -31.17 10.27 -14.72
N LEU A 56 -32.37 10.04 -14.18
CA LEU A 56 -33.52 9.63 -15.00
C LEU A 56 -33.87 10.68 -16.08
N ALA A 57 -33.73 11.96 -15.76
CA ALA A 57 -34.00 13.05 -16.69
C ALA A 57 -32.91 13.21 -17.77
N ALA A 58 -31.64 13.06 -17.42
CA ALA A 58 -30.51 13.38 -18.30
C ALA A 58 -29.90 12.16 -19.02
N TRP A 59 -30.13 10.94 -18.52
CA TRP A 59 -29.44 9.73 -19.00
C TRP A 59 -29.69 9.40 -20.47
N GLN A 60 -30.93 9.61 -20.95
CA GLN A 60 -31.30 9.29 -22.34
C GLN A 60 -30.66 10.22 -23.36
N THR A 61 -30.25 11.41 -22.93
CA THR A 61 -29.61 12.44 -23.76
C THR A 61 -28.12 12.56 -23.48
N ALA A 62 -27.57 11.69 -22.64
CA ALA A 62 -26.17 11.69 -22.28
C ALA A 62 -25.30 11.17 -23.42
N HIS A 63 -24.17 11.82 -23.66
CA HIS A 63 -23.14 11.38 -24.58
C HIS A 63 -21.92 10.95 -23.76
N GLY A 64 -21.26 9.85 -24.12
CA GLY A 64 -20.13 9.29 -23.37
C GLY A 64 -20.48 7.98 -22.63
N SER A 65 -19.47 7.40 -21.99
CA SER A 65 -19.56 6.10 -21.30
C SER A 65 -18.51 5.96 -20.19
N PHE A 66 -18.58 4.87 -19.41
CA PHE A 66 -17.62 4.57 -18.35
C PHE A 66 -16.43 3.71 -18.81
N ASP A 67 -16.32 3.43 -20.12
CA ASP A 67 -15.35 2.46 -20.66
C ASP A 67 -13.93 3.04 -20.80
N SER A 68 -13.80 4.37 -20.86
CA SER A 68 -12.50 5.05 -20.88
C SER A 68 -12.57 6.42 -20.22
N LEU A 69 -11.40 6.97 -19.84
CA LEU A 69 -11.32 8.31 -19.27
C LEU A 69 -11.79 9.40 -20.24
N ALA A 70 -11.57 9.22 -21.55
CA ALA A 70 -12.00 10.16 -22.57
C ALA A 70 -13.54 10.19 -22.64
N GLU A 71 -14.16 9.02 -22.70
CA GLU A 71 -15.62 8.87 -22.71
C GLU A 71 -16.27 9.36 -21.41
N LEU A 72 -15.59 9.14 -20.27
CA LEU A 72 -16.04 9.65 -18.98
C LEU A 72 -16.06 11.17 -18.94
N ARG A 73 -15.06 11.83 -19.55
CA ARG A 73 -15.00 13.29 -19.65
C ARG A 73 -16.21 13.83 -20.42
N VAL A 74 -16.54 13.21 -21.56
CA VAL A 74 -17.70 13.59 -22.38
C VAL A 74 -19.00 13.43 -21.58
N LEU A 75 -19.12 12.36 -20.78
CA LEU A 75 -20.29 12.13 -19.92
C LEU A 75 -20.51 13.26 -18.91
N PHE A 76 -19.43 13.83 -18.39
CA PHE A 76 -19.47 14.92 -17.41
C PHE A 76 -19.51 16.33 -18.03
N GLU A 77 -19.57 16.47 -19.36
CA GLU A 77 -19.89 17.76 -20.01
C GLU A 77 -21.37 18.15 -19.81
N SER A 78 -22.23 17.20 -19.42
CA SER A 78 -23.60 17.48 -19.03
C SER A 78 -23.66 18.01 -17.59
N ASP A 79 -24.10 19.26 -17.42
CA ASP A 79 -24.27 19.89 -16.09
C ASP A 79 -25.18 19.07 -15.15
N ALA A 80 -26.23 18.46 -15.69
CA ALA A 80 -27.15 17.61 -14.92
C ALA A 80 -26.47 16.35 -14.39
N LEU A 81 -25.63 15.68 -15.21
CA LEU A 81 -24.89 14.49 -14.79
C LEU A 81 -23.69 14.84 -13.91
N LEU A 82 -23.07 16.01 -14.13
CA LEU A 82 -22.05 16.55 -13.23
C LEU A 82 -22.61 16.82 -11.84
N LEU A 83 -23.75 17.49 -11.75
CA LEU A 83 -24.47 17.69 -10.50
C LEU A 83 -24.90 16.37 -9.86
N ALA A 84 -25.40 15.42 -10.65
CA ALA A 84 -25.73 14.08 -10.16
C ALA A 84 -24.50 13.39 -9.55
N GLY A 85 -23.35 13.45 -10.23
CA GLY A 85 -22.08 12.94 -9.70
C GLY A 85 -21.67 13.60 -8.38
N TRP A 86 -21.86 14.91 -8.26
CA TRP A 86 -21.61 15.64 -7.01
C TRP A 86 -22.52 15.17 -5.85
N LEU A 87 -23.83 15.09 -6.09
CA LEU A 87 -24.79 14.61 -5.07
C LEU A 87 -24.52 13.15 -4.68
N HIS A 88 -24.09 12.32 -5.63
CA HIS A 88 -23.65 10.95 -5.37
C HIS A 88 -22.48 10.92 -4.38
N TYR A 89 -21.43 11.72 -4.61
CA TYR A 89 -20.29 11.81 -3.69
C TYR A 89 -20.73 12.26 -2.29
N LEU A 90 -21.53 13.33 -2.19
CA LEU A 90 -22.03 13.83 -0.91
C LEU A 90 -22.80 12.77 -0.12
N ALA A 91 -23.67 12.00 -0.80
CA ALA A 91 -24.47 10.97 -0.17
C ALA A 91 -23.62 9.78 0.31
N PHE A 92 -22.74 9.26 -0.56
CA PHE A 92 -21.92 8.10 -0.24
C PHE A 92 -20.86 8.42 0.81
N ASP A 93 -20.19 9.57 0.73
CA ASP A 93 -19.17 9.94 1.71
C ASP A 93 -19.78 10.14 3.10
N LEU A 94 -20.99 10.71 3.18
CA LEU A 94 -21.71 10.84 4.46
C LEU A 94 -22.10 9.46 5.04
N LEU A 95 -22.50 8.51 4.20
CA LEU A 95 -22.76 7.13 4.63
C LEU A 95 -21.48 6.46 5.16
N ILE A 96 -20.33 6.68 4.50
CA ILE A 96 -19.02 6.19 4.97
C ILE A 96 -18.64 6.86 6.30
N GLY A 97 -18.78 8.18 6.43
CA GLY A 97 -18.60 8.87 7.71
C GLY A 97 -19.49 8.28 8.81
N GLY A 98 -20.74 7.97 8.49
CA GLY A 98 -21.67 7.29 9.38
C GLY A 98 -21.20 5.92 9.83
N TRP A 99 -20.71 5.12 8.88
CA TRP A 99 -20.12 3.82 9.15
C TRP A 99 -18.89 3.95 10.06
N ILE A 100 -18.02 4.93 9.81
CA ILE A 100 -16.84 5.25 10.64
C ILE A 100 -17.28 5.52 12.09
N VAL A 101 -18.20 6.46 12.31
CA VAL A 101 -18.66 6.83 13.67
C VAL A 101 -19.33 5.65 14.37
N ARG A 102 -20.21 4.90 13.69
CA ARG A 102 -20.88 3.72 14.28
C ARG A 102 -19.90 2.61 14.61
N THR A 103 -18.92 2.37 13.75
CA THR A 103 -17.88 1.36 13.97
C THR A 103 -16.99 1.76 15.14
N ALA A 104 -16.55 3.01 15.18
CA ALA A 104 -15.79 3.55 16.31
C ALA A 104 -16.53 3.36 17.64
N GLN A 105 -17.84 3.64 17.67
CA GLN A 105 -18.66 3.44 18.86
C GLN A 105 -18.77 1.98 19.29
N ARG A 106 -19.00 1.06 18.34
CA ARG A 106 -19.07 -0.38 18.62
C ARG A 106 -17.75 -0.93 19.16
N GLU A 107 -16.63 -0.37 18.71
CA GLU A 107 -15.29 -0.82 19.07
C GLU A 107 -14.66 0.01 20.20
N GLY A 108 -15.42 0.93 20.81
CA GLY A 108 -14.96 1.75 21.92
C GLY A 108 -13.86 2.77 21.56
N ILE A 109 -13.69 3.10 20.28
CA ILE A 109 -12.77 4.15 19.84
C ILE A 109 -13.32 5.52 20.28
N PRO A 110 -12.53 6.36 21.00
CA PRO A 110 -12.94 7.69 21.41
C PRO A 110 -13.31 8.56 20.20
N HIS A 111 -14.46 9.23 20.29
CA HIS A 111 -14.95 10.11 19.22
C HIS A 111 -13.96 11.24 18.89
N GLY A 112 -13.16 11.68 19.87
CA GLY A 112 -12.07 12.66 19.66
C GLY A 112 -11.06 12.25 18.58
N LEU A 113 -10.76 10.95 18.46
CA LEU A 113 -9.85 10.42 17.43
C LEU A 113 -10.53 10.32 16.06
N VAL A 114 -11.85 10.24 16.04
CA VAL A 114 -12.67 10.16 14.81
C VAL A 114 -12.95 11.54 14.23
N LEU A 115 -13.12 12.55 15.09
CA LEU A 115 -13.38 13.94 14.71
C LEU A 115 -12.47 14.50 13.61
N PRO A 116 -11.13 14.37 13.64
CA PRO A 116 -10.28 14.84 12.54
C PRO A 116 -10.42 14.03 11.25
N LEU A 117 -10.95 12.80 11.31
CA LEU A 117 -11.17 11.96 10.13
C LEU A 117 -12.45 12.30 9.39
N LEU A 118 -13.45 12.88 10.06
CA LEU A 118 -14.73 13.27 9.43
C LEU A 118 -14.56 14.35 8.34
N PRO A 119 -13.86 15.49 8.56
CA PRO A 119 -13.64 16.46 7.48
C PRO A 119 -12.74 15.89 6.37
N LEU A 120 -11.81 14.99 6.69
CA LEU A 120 -11.01 14.29 5.69
C LEU A 120 -11.86 13.33 4.85
N THR A 121 -12.85 12.67 5.45
CA THR A 121 -13.80 11.81 4.73
C THR A 121 -14.77 12.65 3.90
N LEU A 122 -15.17 13.83 4.38
CA LEU A 122 -16.01 14.76 3.61
C LEU A 122 -15.29 15.32 2.37
N MET A 123 -14.02 15.70 2.49
CA MET A 123 -13.26 16.31 1.38
C MET A 123 -12.56 15.29 0.49
N PHE A 124 -12.19 14.14 1.07
CA PHE A 124 -11.39 13.10 0.43
C PHE A 124 -11.86 11.71 0.90
N GLY A 125 -13.11 11.33 0.60
CA GLY A 125 -13.76 10.08 1.04
C GLY A 125 -12.84 8.87 1.24
N PRO A 126 -12.10 8.42 0.20
CA PRO A 126 -11.20 7.28 0.31
C PRO A 126 -10.06 7.45 1.33
N VAL A 127 -9.51 8.67 1.46
CA VAL A 127 -8.43 8.97 2.41
C VAL A 127 -8.92 8.88 3.84
N GLY A 128 -10.07 9.51 4.15
CA GLY A 128 -10.67 9.44 5.47
C GLY A 128 -11.02 8.01 5.89
N TYR A 129 -11.56 7.21 4.96
CA TYR A 129 -11.80 5.78 5.15
C TYR A 129 -10.52 5.00 5.45
N LEU A 130 -9.47 5.17 4.64
CA LEU A 130 -8.19 4.48 4.84
C LEU A 130 -7.55 4.83 6.18
N LEU A 131 -7.54 6.11 6.56
CA LEU A 131 -7.02 6.56 7.85
C LEU A 131 -7.83 5.99 9.02
N PHE A 132 -9.15 5.87 8.88
CA PHE A 132 -9.97 5.19 9.88
C PHE A 132 -9.63 3.70 9.99
N LEU A 133 -9.37 2.99 8.88
CA LEU A 133 -8.92 1.60 8.94
C LEU A 133 -7.58 1.46 9.67
N VAL A 134 -6.64 2.38 9.45
CA VAL A 134 -5.37 2.43 10.17
C VAL A 134 -5.59 2.68 11.66
N LEU A 135 -6.41 3.69 12.01
CA LEU A 135 -6.78 3.98 13.40
C LEU A 135 -7.43 2.77 14.08
N ARG A 136 -8.38 2.13 13.40
CA ARG A 136 -9.10 0.96 13.87
C ARG A 136 -8.14 -0.21 14.13
N LEU A 137 -7.23 -0.48 13.19
CA LEU A 137 -6.21 -1.51 13.35
C LEU A 137 -5.28 -1.22 14.53
N ALA A 138 -4.84 0.02 14.69
CA ALA A 138 -4.00 0.44 15.82
C ALA A 138 -4.73 0.31 17.16
N TRP A 139 -6.01 0.71 17.22
CA TRP A 139 -6.84 0.63 18.42
C TRP A 139 -7.06 -0.81 18.89
N GLN A 140 -7.37 -1.71 17.95
CA GLN A 140 -7.54 -3.14 18.23
C GLN A 140 -6.25 -3.81 18.75
N GLN A 141 -5.07 -3.31 18.35
CA GLN A 141 -3.78 -3.81 18.84
C GLN A 141 -3.38 -3.23 20.21
N GLY A 142 -3.84 -2.03 20.57
CA GLY A 142 -3.58 -1.38 21.86
C GLY A 142 -4.48 -1.83 23.02
N GLY A 143 -5.67 -2.37 22.73
CA GLY A 143 -6.71 -2.73 23.72
C GLY A 143 -6.49 -3.99 24.56
N VAL A 144 -5.27 -4.55 24.62
CA VAL A 144 -4.98 -5.83 25.32
C VAL A 144 -4.91 -5.67 26.87
N PHE A 145 -5.12 -4.47 27.42
CA PHE A 145 -5.11 -4.20 28.87
C PHE A 145 -6.34 -3.44 29.41
N SER A 146 -7.56 -3.89 29.11
CA SER A 146 -8.66 -3.68 30.06
C SER A 146 -9.53 -4.93 30.19
N SER A 147 -9.71 -5.36 31.43
CA SER A 147 -10.47 -6.54 31.80
C SER A 147 -11.89 -6.16 32.21
N ALA A 148 -12.77 -7.15 32.07
CA ALA A 148 -14.03 -7.38 32.79
C ALA A 148 -15.34 -7.21 31.98
N GLY A 149 -15.92 -8.38 31.67
CA GLY A 149 -17.31 -8.68 32.03
C GLY A 149 -18.40 -8.28 31.04
N TRP A 150 -18.74 -9.18 30.11
CA TRP A 150 -20.03 -9.88 30.16
C TRP A 150 -20.02 -11.06 29.16
N ALA A 151 -20.25 -12.25 29.71
CA ALA A 151 -20.73 -13.39 28.94
C ALA A 151 -22.22 -13.16 28.64
N THR A 152 -22.65 -13.43 27.41
CA THR A 152 -23.78 -14.35 27.14
C THR A 152 -24.02 -14.51 25.64
N GLN A 153 -24.13 -15.80 25.27
CA GLN A 153 -24.71 -16.38 24.06
C GLN A 153 -23.88 -16.33 22.77
N SER A 154 -23.31 -17.50 22.50
CA SER A 154 -22.73 -17.97 21.24
C SER A 154 -23.79 -18.07 20.13
N PRO A 155 -23.35 -17.80 18.88
CA PRO A 155 -23.38 -18.84 17.86
C PRO A 155 -21.97 -19.06 17.31
N ALA A 156 -21.09 -19.56 18.18
CA ALA A 156 -19.85 -20.20 17.78
C ALA A 156 -20.17 -21.64 17.37
N MET A 157 -20.28 -21.88 16.06
CA MET A 157 -19.88 -23.18 15.51
C MET A 157 -19.31 -23.11 14.09
N TRP A 158 -19.42 -21.98 13.39
CA TRP A 158 -18.84 -21.79 12.05
C TRP A 158 -17.68 -20.78 11.98
N MET A 159 -17.41 -19.99 13.03
CA MET A 159 -16.33 -18.98 13.06
C MET A 159 -15.13 -19.34 13.96
N THR A 160 -15.07 -20.54 14.57
CA THR A 160 -13.97 -20.96 15.45
C THR A 160 -12.90 -21.80 14.76
N ARG A 161 -12.40 -21.32 13.61
CA ARG A 161 -11.10 -21.73 13.05
C ARG A 161 -10.24 -20.54 12.59
N LEU A 162 -10.50 -19.34 13.11
CA LEU A 162 -9.83 -18.10 12.70
C LEU A 162 -9.29 -17.25 13.86
N SER A 163 -9.06 -17.84 15.03
CA SER A 163 -8.28 -17.17 16.08
C SER A 163 -6.78 -17.30 15.81
N PHE A 164 -6.30 -16.73 14.70
CA PHE A 164 -4.90 -16.30 14.65
C PHE A 164 -4.82 -15.05 15.53
N ARG A 165 -4.15 -15.14 16.68
CA ARG A 165 -3.56 -13.93 17.26
C ARG A 165 -2.52 -13.47 16.26
N LEU A 166 -2.85 -12.49 15.42
CA LEU A 166 -1.87 -11.85 14.55
C LEU A 166 -0.68 -11.44 15.44
N PRO A 167 0.57 -11.75 15.06
CA PRO A 167 1.71 -11.31 15.83
C PRO A 167 1.66 -9.79 15.93
N THR A 168 1.84 -9.25 17.12
CA THR A 168 2.06 -7.81 17.31
C THR A 168 3.29 -7.43 16.49
N PHE A 169 3.13 -6.51 15.54
CA PHE A 169 4.22 -6.04 14.69
C PHE A 169 5.41 -5.58 15.55
N GLU A 170 6.64 -5.74 15.05
CA GLU A 170 7.78 -5.09 15.68
C GLU A 170 7.62 -3.56 15.52
N PRO A 171 7.51 -2.80 16.63
CA PRO A 171 7.01 -1.42 16.58
C PRO A 171 7.96 -0.45 15.86
N ARG A 172 9.27 -0.69 15.89
CA ARG A 172 10.25 0.21 15.28
C ARG A 172 10.24 0.07 13.76
N LEU A 173 10.26 -1.17 13.27
CA LEU A 173 10.11 -1.46 11.85
C LEU A 173 8.75 -1.00 11.31
N ALA A 174 7.68 -1.20 12.08
CA ALA A 174 6.35 -0.75 11.69
C ALA A 174 6.26 0.79 11.61
N ALA A 175 6.76 1.50 12.63
CA ALA A 175 6.80 2.96 12.63
C ALA A 175 7.64 3.51 11.48
N ALA A 176 8.81 2.91 11.22
CA ALA A 176 9.67 3.27 10.10
C ALA A 176 8.98 3.04 8.75
N GLY A 177 8.36 1.87 8.54
CA GLY A 177 7.64 1.57 7.31
C GLY A 177 6.45 2.52 7.08
N ILE A 178 5.67 2.81 8.11
CA ILE A 178 4.57 3.79 8.04
C ILE A 178 5.12 5.19 7.73
N ALA A 179 6.22 5.60 8.37
CA ALA A 179 6.82 6.90 8.11
C ALA A 179 7.25 7.04 6.64
N LEU A 180 7.87 6.00 6.05
CA LEU A 180 8.23 5.99 4.63
C LEU A 180 6.99 6.09 3.72
N LEU A 181 5.91 5.37 4.04
CA LEU A 181 4.67 5.47 3.27
C LEU A 181 3.97 6.84 3.43
N LEU A 182 4.10 7.49 4.59
CA LEU A 182 3.56 8.84 4.78
C LEU A 182 4.39 9.91 4.04
N LEU A 183 5.72 9.70 3.90
CA LEU A 183 6.58 10.57 3.08
C LEU A 183 6.20 10.55 1.59
N MET A 184 5.48 9.53 1.13
CA MET A 184 4.91 9.52 -0.21
C MET A 184 3.93 10.67 -0.45
N ILE A 185 3.30 11.24 0.57
CA ILE A 185 2.36 12.36 0.40
C ILE A 185 3.08 13.62 -0.13
N PRO A 186 4.10 14.18 0.56
CA PRO A 186 4.86 15.30 0.02
C PRO A 186 5.61 14.94 -1.27
N THR A 187 6.11 13.72 -1.42
CA THR A 187 6.77 13.27 -2.65
C THR A 187 5.81 13.19 -3.84
N ALA A 188 4.56 12.77 -3.62
CA ALA A 188 3.51 12.79 -4.64
C ALA A 188 3.12 14.21 -5.04
N PHE A 189 3.07 15.13 -4.06
CA PHE A 189 2.88 16.54 -4.37
C PHE A 189 4.02 17.06 -5.26
N ALA A 190 5.27 16.79 -4.89
CA ALA A 190 6.43 17.17 -5.70
C ALA A 190 6.40 16.52 -7.10
N LEU A 191 5.98 15.26 -7.22
CA LEU A 191 5.82 14.55 -8.49
C LEU A 191 4.83 15.25 -9.44
N VAL A 192 3.78 15.86 -8.90
CA VAL A 192 2.74 16.55 -9.68
C VAL A 192 3.15 17.97 -10.06
N PHE A 193 3.82 18.69 -9.16
CA PHE A 193 4.07 20.14 -9.33
C PHE A 193 5.48 20.49 -9.79
N ASP A 194 6.45 19.58 -9.68
CA ASP A 194 7.82 19.82 -10.15
C ASP A 194 8.03 19.17 -11.53
N GLU A 195 8.10 20.02 -12.55
CA GLU A 195 8.17 19.63 -13.95
C GLU A 195 9.56 19.13 -14.38
N ARG A 196 10.58 19.16 -13.50
CA ARG A 196 11.93 18.74 -13.84
C ARG A 196 11.99 17.25 -14.17
N LEU A 197 12.72 16.92 -15.24
CA LEU A 197 12.90 15.55 -15.74
C LEU A 197 14.36 15.13 -15.73
N ILE A 198 14.61 13.86 -15.42
CA ILE A 198 15.88 13.15 -15.67
C ILE A 198 15.56 11.99 -16.62
N HIS A 199 16.23 11.99 -17.78
CA HIS A 199 16.02 11.00 -18.85
C HIS A 199 14.55 10.78 -19.24
N GLY A 200 13.76 11.86 -19.31
CA GLY A 200 12.34 11.81 -19.69
C GLY A 200 11.38 11.37 -18.58
N SER A 201 11.88 11.15 -17.36
CA SER A 201 11.05 10.80 -16.19
C SER A 201 11.15 11.88 -15.10
N SER A 202 10.07 12.12 -14.37
CA SER A 202 10.08 13.07 -13.24
C SER A 202 11.16 12.70 -12.22
N ILE A 203 11.88 13.71 -11.73
CA ILE A 203 12.92 13.54 -10.70
C ILE A 203 12.38 12.91 -9.40
N TRP A 204 11.08 13.06 -9.12
CA TRP A 204 10.43 12.53 -7.93
C TRP A 204 9.88 11.11 -8.10
N ALA A 205 9.86 10.57 -9.33
CA ALA A 205 9.34 9.23 -9.60
C ALA A 205 10.18 8.13 -8.90
N LYS A 206 11.50 8.32 -8.82
CA LYS A 206 12.39 7.38 -8.13
C LYS A 206 12.22 7.43 -6.60
N PRO A 207 12.28 8.60 -5.93
CA PRO A 207 11.90 8.72 -4.52
C PRO A 207 10.60 8.00 -4.17
N MET A 208 9.52 8.26 -4.92
CA MET A 208 8.20 7.67 -4.67
C MET A 208 8.22 6.12 -4.70
N ARG A 209 8.95 5.52 -5.65
CA ARG A 209 9.10 4.06 -5.74
C ARG A 209 9.92 3.49 -4.59
N PHE A 210 10.96 4.19 -4.15
CA PHE A 210 11.80 3.77 -3.03
C PHE A 210 11.04 3.87 -1.70
N GLU A 211 10.27 4.93 -1.47
CA GLU A 211 9.40 5.07 -0.30
C GLU A 211 8.39 3.93 -0.21
N LEU A 212 7.69 3.63 -1.31
CA LEU A 212 6.74 2.53 -1.38
C LEU A 212 7.42 1.17 -1.13
N GLY A 213 8.51 0.89 -1.84
CA GLY A 213 9.23 -0.39 -1.76
C GLY A 213 9.84 -0.64 -0.38
N LEU A 214 10.58 0.33 0.16
CA LEU A 214 11.18 0.24 1.49
C LEU A 214 10.12 0.24 2.59
N GLY A 215 9.04 1.01 2.45
CA GLY A 215 7.92 1.01 3.38
C GLY A 215 7.27 -0.38 3.50
N ILE A 216 6.94 -1.01 2.37
CA ILE A 216 6.39 -2.37 2.33
C ILE A 216 7.40 -3.39 2.87
N TYR A 217 8.68 -3.25 2.52
CA TYR A 217 9.74 -4.14 3.00
C TYR A 217 9.86 -4.12 4.54
N LEU A 218 9.94 -2.93 5.13
CA LEU A 218 10.04 -2.76 6.59
C LEU A 218 8.79 -3.28 7.30
N LEU A 219 7.59 -3.02 6.77
CA LEU A 219 6.34 -3.56 7.31
C LEU A 219 6.29 -5.10 7.25
N THR A 220 6.83 -5.68 6.20
CA THR A 220 6.89 -7.14 6.06
C THR A 220 7.86 -7.76 7.08
N LEU A 221 9.03 -7.15 7.30
CA LEU A 221 9.93 -7.57 8.37
C LEU A 221 9.31 -7.35 9.75
N ALA A 222 8.60 -6.24 9.95
CA ALA A 222 7.89 -5.95 11.20
C ALA A 222 6.86 -7.03 11.54
N PHE A 223 6.17 -7.55 10.51
CA PHE A 223 5.19 -8.62 10.65
C PHE A 223 5.84 -9.98 10.89
N PHE A 224 6.94 -10.30 10.21
CA PHE A 224 7.59 -11.62 10.29
C PHE A 224 8.54 -11.79 11.49
N LEU A 225 9.19 -10.74 11.98
CA LEU A 225 10.17 -10.84 13.06
C LEU A 225 9.59 -11.45 14.36
N PRO A 226 8.38 -11.08 14.82
CA PRO A 226 7.74 -11.70 15.99
C PRO A 226 7.54 -13.22 15.86
N LEU A 227 7.39 -13.74 14.62
CA LEU A 227 7.22 -15.17 14.35
C LEU A 227 8.50 -15.98 14.66
N ALA A 228 9.67 -15.35 14.59
CA ALA A 228 10.93 -15.98 15.01
C ALA A 228 11.03 -16.11 16.54
N GLY A 229 10.20 -15.37 17.29
CA GLY A 229 10.08 -15.40 18.73
C GLY A 229 10.92 -14.34 19.45
N LYS A 230 10.46 -13.97 20.66
CA LYS A 230 11.07 -12.91 21.48
C LYS A 230 12.54 -13.18 21.82
N ALA A 231 12.92 -14.45 22.04
CA ALA A 231 14.29 -14.84 22.32
C ALA A 231 15.22 -14.50 21.14
N PHE A 232 14.82 -14.82 19.90
CA PHE A 232 15.58 -14.45 18.71
C PHE A 232 15.64 -12.93 18.51
N ALA A 233 14.51 -12.24 18.66
CA ALA A 233 14.43 -10.78 18.51
C ALA A 233 15.37 -10.04 19.47
N ALA A 234 15.60 -10.57 20.67
CA ALA A 234 16.52 -10.02 21.66
C ALA A 234 18.02 -10.28 21.37
N THR A 235 18.36 -11.15 20.42
CA THR A 235 19.77 -11.43 20.05
C THR A 235 20.39 -10.30 19.22
N ARG A 236 21.72 -10.33 19.05
CA ARG A 236 22.42 -9.43 18.10
C ARG A 236 21.88 -9.58 16.67
N LYS A 237 21.53 -10.80 16.26
CA LYS A 237 20.96 -11.10 14.94
C LYS A 237 19.55 -10.53 14.80
N GLY A 238 18.69 -10.67 15.81
CA GLY A 238 17.37 -10.04 15.83
C GLY A 238 17.44 -8.51 15.77
N ARG A 239 18.36 -7.90 16.54
CA ARG A 239 18.63 -6.45 16.45
C ARG A 239 19.17 -6.02 15.09
N PHE A 240 19.97 -6.86 14.43
CA PHE A 240 20.45 -6.61 13.07
C PHE A 240 19.29 -6.60 12.06
N VAL A 241 18.29 -7.48 12.19
CA VAL A 241 17.10 -7.44 11.31
C VAL A 241 16.41 -6.07 11.39
N VAL A 242 16.30 -5.49 12.60
CA VAL A 242 15.68 -4.18 12.81
C VAL A 242 16.58 -3.06 12.27
N TRP A 243 17.77 -2.90 12.84
CA TRP A 243 18.63 -1.74 12.54
C TRP A 243 19.34 -1.84 11.19
N GLY A 244 19.72 -3.06 10.78
CA GLY A 244 20.33 -3.33 9.48
C GLY A 244 19.34 -3.18 8.32
N ALA A 245 18.03 -3.24 8.57
CA ALA A 245 17.04 -2.85 7.57
C ALA A 245 16.75 -1.33 7.62
N MET A 246 16.54 -0.76 8.81
CA MET A 246 16.13 0.64 8.97
C MET A 246 17.22 1.63 8.55
N LEU A 247 18.45 1.49 9.05
CA LEU A 247 19.49 2.50 8.82
C LEU A 247 19.84 2.65 7.33
N PRO A 248 20.07 1.56 6.58
CA PRO A 248 20.27 1.66 5.13
C PRO A 248 19.06 2.22 4.40
N SER A 249 17.83 1.85 4.80
CA SER A 249 16.61 2.37 4.16
C SER A 249 16.53 3.90 4.21
N PHE A 250 16.77 4.49 5.38
CA PHE A 250 16.72 5.95 5.54
C PHE A 250 17.93 6.64 4.91
N PHE A 251 19.11 6.03 4.95
CA PHE A 251 20.29 6.54 4.24
C PHE A 251 20.05 6.59 2.73
N GLU A 252 19.62 5.48 2.13
CA GLU A 252 19.37 5.40 0.69
C GLU A 252 18.28 6.39 0.27
N LEU A 253 17.15 6.43 0.98
CA LEU A 253 16.09 7.37 0.66
C LEU A 253 16.56 8.82 0.78
N GLY A 254 17.24 9.16 1.88
CA GLY A 254 17.76 10.51 2.10
C GLY A 254 18.68 10.97 0.97
N TYR A 255 19.60 10.10 0.55
CA TYR A 255 20.50 10.41 -0.56
C TYR A 255 19.76 10.48 -1.91
N ILE A 256 18.81 9.58 -2.17
CA ILE A 256 18.00 9.60 -3.41
C ILE A 256 17.17 10.89 -3.51
N VAL A 257 16.53 11.31 -2.42
CA VAL A 257 15.76 12.55 -2.35
C VAL A 257 16.66 13.76 -2.53
N PHE A 258 17.85 13.76 -1.91
CA PHE A 258 18.82 14.84 -2.06
C PHE A 258 19.29 15.01 -3.52
N GLN A 259 19.65 13.91 -4.18
CA GLN A 259 20.05 13.93 -5.60
C GLN A 259 18.89 14.33 -6.52
N ALA A 260 17.68 13.83 -6.25
CA ALA A 260 16.48 14.22 -6.99
C ALA A 260 16.24 15.74 -6.88
N ALA A 261 16.34 16.32 -5.69
CA ALA A 261 16.17 17.76 -5.48
C ALA A 261 17.19 18.60 -6.27
N ARG A 262 18.40 18.08 -6.49
CA ARG A 262 19.45 18.67 -7.32
C ARG A 262 19.27 18.44 -8.82
N GLY A 263 18.35 17.57 -9.23
CA GLY A 263 18.19 17.16 -10.62
C GLY A 263 19.31 16.24 -11.12
N GLU A 264 19.98 15.53 -10.20
CA GLU A 264 21.12 14.67 -10.51
C GLU A 264 20.77 13.18 -10.29
N PRO A 265 21.40 12.26 -11.05
CA PRO A 265 21.24 10.83 -10.82
C PRO A 265 21.88 10.41 -9.49
N SER A 266 21.18 9.52 -8.77
CA SER A 266 21.66 8.92 -7.50
C SER A 266 22.37 7.58 -7.65
N HIS A 267 22.27 6.93 -8.82
CA HIS A 267 22.97 5.68 -9.11
C HIS A 267 23.69 5.87 -10.45
N PHE A 268 24.83 5.19 -10.63
CA PHE A 268 25.67 5.32 -11.83
C PHE A 268 26.22 6.74 -12.05
N ASN A 269 26.27 7.55 -10.99
CA ASN A 269 26.88 8.87 -11.02
C ASN A 269 28.30 8.75 -10.46
N GLU A 270 29.30 8.78 -11.34
CA GLU A 270 30.72 8.69 -11.00
C GLU A 270 31.47 9.96 -11.43
N THR A 271 30.76 11.09 -11.45
CA THR A 271 31.31 12.38 -11.90
C THR A 271 32.44 12.88 -11.02
N ASP A 272 32.41 12.57 -9.72
CA ASP A 272 33.45 12.90 -8.75
C ASP A 272 33.59 11.80 -7.68
N THR A 273 34.61 11.98 -6.82
CA THR A 273 34.90 11.06 -5.70
C THR A 273 33.73 10.93 -4.73
N PHE A 274 32.96 12.00 -4.51
CA PHE A 274 31.84 11.97 -3.56
C PHE A 274 30.71 11.08 -4.09
N HIS A 275 30.29 11.27 -5.34
CA HIS A 275 29.22 10.49 -5.97
C HIS A 275 29.61 9.01 -6.12
N PHE A 276 30.88 8.74 -6.47
CA PHE A 276 31.42 7.39 -6.49
C PHE A 276 31.31 6.72 -5.11
N VAL A 277 31.77 7.38 -4.04
CA VAL A 277 31.69 6.84 -2.68
C VAL A 277 30.25 6.63 -2.24
N MET A 278 29.35 7.57 -2.52
CA MET A 278 27.93 7.43 -2.20
C MET A 278 27.31 6.24 -2.93
N PHE A 279 27.62 6.04 -4.22
CA PHE A 279 27.15 4.89 -4.98
C PHE A 279 27.60 3.56 -4.37
N GLN A 280 28.87 3.46 -3.94
CA GLN A 280 29.37 2.27 -3.24
C GLN A 280 28.68 2.05 -1.88
N LEU A 281 28.45 3.13 -1.12
CA LEU A 281 27.72 3.05 0.16
C LEU A 281 26.28 2.62 -0.02
N MET A 282 25.60 3.03 -1.10
CA MET A 282 24.27 2.53 -1.44
C MET A 282 24.31 1.04 -1.76
N GLY A 283 25.30 0.57 -2.51
CA GLY A 283 25.48 -0.87 -2.76
C GLY A 283 25.65 -1.69 -1.46
N ILE A 284 26.47 -1.19 -0.53
CA ILE A 284 26.63 -1.78 0.81
C ILE A 284 25.32 -1.70 1.59
N GLY A 285 24.60 -0.59 1.49
CA GLY A 285 23.28 -0.37 2.09
C GLY A 285 22.27 -1.41 1.62
N ALA A 286 22.15 -1.60 0.31
CA ALA A 286 21.23 -2.55 -0.31
C ALA A 286 21.56 -3.99 0.07
N LEU A 287 22.84 -4.36 0.11
CA LEU A 287 23.28 -5.68 0.60
C LEU A 287 22.98 -5.88 2.09
N THR A 288 23.19 -4.85 2.91
CA THR A 288 22.90 -4.89 4.34
C THR A 288 21.40 -5.04 4.59
N LEU A 289 20.58 -4.22 3.91
CA LEU A 289 19.13 -4.26 3.92
C LEU A 289 18.63 -5.66 3.56
N THR A 290 19.02 -6.19 2.40
CA THR A 290 18.53 -7.49 1.92
C THR A 290 19.05 -8.64 2.78
N SER A 291 20.25 -8.54 3.38
CA SER A 291 20.73 -9.56 4.32
C SER A 291 19.88 -9.66 5.59
N ALA A 292 19.15 -8.60 5.97
CA ALA A 292 18.21 -8.64 7.10
C ALA A 292 17.11 -9.70 6.86
N SER A 293 16.63 -9.87 5.62
CA SER A 293 15.66 -10.92 5.28
C SER A 293 16.27 -12.32 5.48
N ALA A 294 17.51 -12.54 5.04
CA ALA A 294 18.22 -13.81 5.22
C ALA A 294 18.49 -14.13 6.70
N VAL A 295 18.86 -13.13 7.51
CA VAL A 295 19.05 -13.30 8.96
C VAL A 295 17.72 -13.64 9.65
N LEU A 296 16.61 -13.02 9.23
CA LEU A 296 15.28 -13.37 9.72
C LEU A 296 14.87 -14.79 9.30
N ALA A 297 15.15 -15.19 8.07
CA ALA A 297 14.93 -16.56 7.59
C ALA A 297 15.65 -17.58 8.49
N TRP A 298 16.91 -17.31 8.84
CA TRP A 298 17.67 -18.15 9.79
C TRP A 298 17.01 -18.21 11.17
N GLY A 299 16.53 -17.07 11.67
CA GLY A 299 15.79 -17.01 12.94
C GLY A 299 14.51 -17.86 12.93
N LEU A 300 13.75 -17.80 11.84
CA LEU A 300 12.53 -18.58 11.64
C LEU A 300 12.79 -20.09 11.49
N TRP A 301 13.87 -20.45 10.79
CA TRP A 301 14.29 -21.84 10.66
C TRP A 301 14.67 -22.46 12.01
N ARG A 302 15.33 -21.69 12.88
CA ARG A 302 15.73 -22.12 14.23
C ARG A 302 14.63 -21.96 15.28
N SER A 303 13.50 -21.35 14.94
CA SER A 303 12.47 -21.03 15.91
C SER A 303 11.72 -22.30 16.36
N PRO A 304 11.66 -22.59 17.68
CA PRO A 304 10.87 -23.70 18.21
C PRO A 304 9.37 -23.36 18.32
N GLN A 305 8.95 -22.16 17.94
CA GLN A 305 7.58 -21.66 18.10
C GLN A 305 6.57 -22.53 17.33
N PRO A 306 5.63 -23.21 18.00
CA PRO A 306 4.62 -24.05 17.33
C PRO A 306 3.57 -23.24 16.57
N LEU A 307 3.52 -21.91 16.76
CA LEU A 307 2.60 -20.99 16.08
C LEU A 307 2.73 -21.00 14.55
N VAL A 308 3.87 -21.41 14.01
CA VAL A 308 4.09 -21.48 12.56
C VAL A 308 4.15 -22.94 12.14
N GLY A 309 3.08 -23.39 11.49
CA GLY A 309 3.00 -24.72 10.90
C GLY A 309 4.14 -25.00 9.91
N PRO A 310 4.54 -26.28 9.70
CA PRO A 310 5.75 -26.57 8.94
C PRO A 310 5.75 -26.10 7.48
N ALA A 311 4.60 -26.13 6.79
CA ALA A 311 4.47 -25.61 5.43
C ALA A 311 4.69 -24.08 5.38
N LEU A 312 4.04 -23.33 6.28
CA LEU A 312 4.20 -21.87 6.36
C LEU A 312 5.62 -21.49 6.78
N ARG A 313 6.24 -22.23 7.72
CA ARG A 313 7.62 -22.00 8.12
C ARG A 313 8.57 -22.18 6.94
N LEU A 314 8.39 -23.25 6.16
CA LEU A 314 9.17 -23.47 4.95
C LEU A 314 8.99 -22.31 3.97
N GLY A 315 7.76 -21.85 3.74
CA GLY A 315 7.47 -20.73 2.85
C GLY A 315 8.14 -19.43 3.29
N LEU A 316 8.06 -19.10 4.58
CA LEU A 316 8.73 -17.92 5.14
C LEU A 316 10.25 -17.99 4.99
N VAL A 317 10.85 -19.14 5.34
CA VAL A 317 12.30 -19.35 5.22
C VAL A 317 12.73 -19.23 3.76
N LEU A 318 12.10 -19.97 2.84
CA LEU A 318 12.43 -19.94 1.42
C LEU A 318 12.20 -18.55 0.81
N GLY A 319 11.07 -17.91 1.08
CA GLY A 319 10.75 -16.58 0.55
C GLY A 319 11.76 -15.52 0.97
N LEU A 320 12.12 -15.47 2.26
CA LEU A 320 13.08 -14.51 2.79
C LEU A 320 14.52 -14.81 2.34
N SER A 321 14.92 -16.08 2.27
CA SER A 321 16.23 -16.50 1.75
C SER A 321 16.38 -16.20 0.26
N LEU A 322 15.36 -16.51 -0.55
CA LEU A 322 15.36 -16.25 -1.99
C LEU A 322 15.29 -14.75 -2.31
N THR A 323 14.66 -13.95 -1.45
CA THR A 323 14.71 -12.48 -1.56
C THR A 323 16.15 -11.97 -1.50
N PHE A 324 16.95 -12.50 -0.58
CA PHE A 324 18.38 -12.16 -0.52
C PHE A 324 19.14 -12.74 -1.73
N ILE A 325 19.01 -14.05 -2.00
CA ILE A 325 19.80 -14.72 -3.04
C ILE A 325 19.48 -14.17 -4.43
N LEU A 326 18.20 -14.15 -4.81
CA LEU A 326 17.75 -13.72 -6.14
C LEU A 326 17.65 -12.20 -6.23
N GLY A 327 17.05 -11.54 -5.24
CA GLY A 327 16.90 -10.09 -5.25
C GLY A 327 18.25 -9.37 -5.21
N ALA A 328 19.09 -9.68 -4.22
CA ALA A 328 20.43 -9.07 -4.13
C ALA A 328 21.35 -9.57 -5.25
N GLY A 329 21.29 -10.86 -5.62
CA GLY A 329 22.07 -11.41 -6.73
C GLY A 329 21.81 -10.71 -8.06
N VAL A 330 20.54 -10.53 -8.44
CA VAL A 330 20.18 -9.75 -9.63
C VAL A 330 20.57 -8.27 -9.46
N GLY A 331 20.41 -7.71 -8.26
CA GLY A 331 20.83 -6.34 -7.95
C GLY A 331 22.32 -6.10 -8.20
N ILE A 332 23.18 -7.05 -7.81
CA ILE A 332 24.62 -7.01 -8.09
C ILE A 332 24.90 -7.04 -9.60
N VAL A 333 24.23 -7.94 -10.33
CA VAL A 333 24.39 -8.02 -11.80
C VAL A 333 23.99 -6.70 -12.45
N MET A 334 22.85 -6.13 -12.03
CA MET A 334 22.36 -4.84 -12.52
C MET A 334 23.31 -3.68 -12.19
N ALA A 335 23.92 -3.68 -11.00
CA ALA A 335 24.87 -2.64 -10.58
C ALA A 335 26.22 -2.72 -11.31
N GLY A 336 26.59 -3.88 -11.87
CA GLY A 336 27.81 -4.04 -12.64
C GLY A 336 27.73 -3.51 -14.08
N GLY A 337 26.53 -3.18 -14.56
CA GLY A 337 26.31 -2.60 -15.89
C GLY A 337 26.16 -1.08 -15.87
N PRO A 338 26.29 -0.39 -17.02
CA PRO A 338 26.13 1.05 -17.10
C PRO A 338 24.68 1.51 -16.93
N THR A 339 23.70 0.63 -17.18
CA THR A 339 22.28 0.88 -16.97
C THR A 339 21.54 -0.40 -16.56
N SER A 340 20.27 -0.26 -16.18
CA SER A 340 19.38 -1.40 -15.89
C SER A 340 18.81 -2.11 -17.14
N VAL A 341 19.09 -1.59 -18.34
CA VAL A 341 18.59 -2.08 -19.64
C VAL A 341 19.75 -2.59 -20.49
N VAL A 342 19.52 -3.67 -21.23
CA VAL A 342 20.50 -4.35 -22.10
C VAL A 342 20.06 -4.25 -23.56
N GLY A 343 20.92 -3.69 -24.41
CA GLY A 343 20.68 -3.56 -25.85
C GLY A 343 20.09 -2.20 -26.29
N GLY A 344 19.81 -1.29 -25.36
CA GLY A 344 19.30 0.04 -25.65
C GLY A 344 19.22 0.95 -24.42
N MET A 345 18.50 2.07 -24.55
CA MET A 345 18.21 2.97 -23.43
C MET A 345 16.72 2.97 -23.08
N PRO A 346 16.35 3.22 -21.81
CA PRO A 346 14.97 3.44 -21.41
C PRO A 346 14.31 4.52 -22.28
N GLY A 347 13.04 4.32 -22.63
CA GLY A 347 12.32 5.16 -23.59
C GLY A 347 10.87 5.43 -23.21
N PRO A 348 10.17 6.30 -23.96
CA PRO A 348 8.78 6.66 -23.70
C PRO A 348 7.79 5.50 -23.85
N ASP A 349 8.17 4.43 -24.56
CA ASP A 349 7.36 3.22 -24.75
C ASP A 349 7.48 2.22 -23.59
N ASP A 350 8.29 2.52 -22.57
CA ASP A 350 8.44 1.68 -21.38
C ASP A 350 7.11 1.57 -20.60
N LEU A 351 6.93 0.48 -19.84
CA LEU A 351 5.70 0.23 -19.10
C LEU A 351 5.36 1.40 -18.15
N PRO A 352 4.12 1.92 -18.19
CA PRO A 352 3.69 2.94 -17.22
C PRO A 352 3.90 2.46 -15.79
N LEU A 353 4.31 3.38 -14.90
CA LEU A 353 4.59 3.14 -13.47
C LEU A 353 5.83 2.28 -13.16
N LEU A 354 6.01 1.15 -13.82
CA LEU A 354 7.14 0.24 -13.61
C LEU A 354 8.41 0.68 -14.35
N GLY A 355 8.24 1.36 -15.48
CA GLY A 355 9.31 1.84 -16.35
C GLY A 355 10.12 0.73 -16.99
N TRP A 356 9.59 -0.50 -17.08
CA TRP A 356 10.28 -1.64 -17.68
C TRP A 356 10.28 -1.53 -19.20
N SER A 357 11.41 -1.85 -19.82
CA SER A 357 11.52 -1.77 -21.27
C SER A 357 10.64 -2.80 -21.98
N ARG A 358 9.94 -2.34 -23.02
CA ARG A 358 9.18 -3.19 -23.97
C ARG A 358 9.98 -3.55 -25.23
N GLN A 359 11.16 -2.97 -25.39
CA GLN A 359 11.96 -3.14 -26.61
C GLN A 359 13.27 -3.89 -26.34
N PHE A 360 13.79 -3.78 -25.12
CA PHE A 360 15.11 -4.28 -24.73
C PHE A 360 15.03 -5.19 -23.49
N GLY A 361 16.11 -5.91 -23.22
CA GLY A 361 16.23 -6.69 -21.99
C GLY A 361 16.31 -5.80 -20.76
N ASP A 362 15.61 -6.15 -19.69
CA ASP A 362 15.53 -5.30 -18.48
C ASP A 362 15.73 -6.10 -17.20
N TYR A 363 16.81 -5.83 -16.47
CA TYR A 363 17.14 -6.52 -15.23
C TYR A 363 16.11 -6.28 -14.12
N ARG A 364 15.36 -5.17 -14.19
CA ARG A 364 14.40 -4.79 -13.16
C ARG A 364 13.26 -5.80 -13.04
N VAL A 365 12.91 -6.52 -14.10
CA VAL A 365 11.88 -7.58 -14.04
C VAL A 365 12.35 -8.74 -13.17
N ALA A 366 13.55 -9.25 -13.43
CA ALA A 366 14.13 -10.32 -12.63
C ALA A 366 14.40 -9.86 -11.19
N HIS A 367 14.86 -8.62 -11.01
CA HIS A 367 15.09 -8.05 -9.68
C HIS A 367 13.77 -7.95 -8.90
N PHE A 368 12.70 -7.46 -9.54
CA PHE A 368 11.36 -7.36 -8.97
C PHE A 368 10.87 -8.74 -8.50
N LEU A 369 10.94 -9.77 -9.35
CA LEU A 369 10.61 -11.14 -8.96
C LEU A 369 11.46 -11.60 -7.77
N GLY A 370 12.77 -11.35 -7.82
CA GLY A 370 13.68 -11.69 -6.73
C GLY A 370 13.26 -11.07 -5.39
N VAL A 371 13.06 -9.76 -5.32
CA VAL A 371 12.70 -9.07 -4.08
C VAL A 371 11.29 -9.39 -3.59
N HIS A 372 10.37 -9.76 -4.48
CA HIS A 372 9.01 -10.17 -4.10
C HIS A 372 8.86 -11.62 -3.65
N ALA A 373 9.95 -12.42 -3.67
CA ALA A 373 9.94 -13.79 -3.16
C ALA A 373 9.44 -13.87 -1.69
N MET A 374 9.78 -12.87 -0.85
CA MET A 374 9.32 -12.77 0.54
C MET A 374 7.82 -12.54 0.71
N HIS A 375 7.10 -12.15 -0.34
CA HIS A 375 5.65 -11.95 -0.31
C HIS A 375 4.94 -13.15 -0.92
N VAL A 376 5.34 -13.54 -2.13
CA VAL A 376 4.62 -14.52 -2.95
C VAL A 376 4.75 -15.94 -2.38
N ILE A 377 5.96 -16.36 -1.99
CA ILE A 377 6.20 -17.73 -1.50
C ILE A 377 5.53 -17.96 -0.14
N PRO A 378 5.61 -17.05 0.85
CA PRO A 378 4.89 -17.22 2.12
C PRO A 378 3.37 -17.18 1.96
N LEU A 379 2.85 -16.35 1.06
CA LEU A 379 1.41 -16.32 0.75
C LEU A 379 0.94 -17.67 0.18
N PHE A 380 1.66 -18.21 -0.79
CA PHE A 380 1.36 -19.54 -1.32
C PHE A 380 1.44 -20.62 -0.23
N ALA A 381 2.46 -20.57 0.63
CA ALA A 381 2.60 -21.49 1.74
C ALA A 381 1.45 -21.39 2.76
N TRP A 382 0.93 -20.19 2.99
CA TRP A 382 -0.27 -19.97 3.81
C TRP A 382 -1.50 -20.62 3.17
N VAL A 383 -1.70 -20.47 1.86
CA VAL A 383 -2.79 -21.16 1.13
C VAL A 383 -2.65 -22.68 1.24
N VAL A 384 -1.46 -23.23 1.01
CA VAL A 384 -1.20 -24.67 1.17
C VAL A 384 -1.50 -25.14 2.59
N ALA A 385 -1.01 -24.42 3.61
CA ALA A 385 -1.25 -24.76 5.00
C ALA A 385 -2.75 -24.74 5.35
N ARG A 386 -3.51 -23.83 4.75
CA ARG A 386 -4.95 -23.63 5.01
C ARG A 386 -5.85 -24.62 4.29
N TRP A 387 -5.46 -25.09 3.11
CA TRP A 387 -6.31 -25.91 2.23
C TRP A 387 -5.83 -27.37 2.10
N LEU A 388 -4.52 -27.60 2.06
CA LEU A 388 -3.91 -28.93 1.92
C LEU A 388 -3.38 -29.49 3.25
N GLY A 389 -3.23 -28.64 4.26
CA GLY A 389 -2.81 -28.99 5.62
C GLY A 389 -1.39 -28.53 5.95
N GLN A 390 -1.15 -28.21 7.24
CA GLN A 390 0.09 -27.56 7.68
C GLN A 390 1.36 -28.42 7.53
N GLU A 391 1.22 -29.74 7.39
CA GLU A 391 2.35 -30.67 7.18
C GLU A 391 2.78 -30.80 5.72
N ARG A 392 1.99 -30.28 4.75
CA ARG A 392 2.28 -30.40 3.31
C ARG A 392 3.36 -29.42 2.87
N ARG A 393 4.63 -29.80 3.06
CA ARG A 393 5.80 -28.99 2.69
C ARG A 393 6.14 -29.03 1.20
N TRP A 394 5.93 -30.18 0.54
CA TRP A 394 6.36 -30.39 -0.84
C TRP A 394 5.76 -29.40 -1.85
N PRO A 395 4.47 -28.97 -1.78
CA PRO A 395 3.95 -28.01 -2.76
C PRO A 395 4.66 -26.66 -2.65
N VAL A 396 4.99 -26.25 -1.42
CA VAL A 396 5.72 -25.01 -1.15
C VAL A 396 7.13 -25.07 -1.74
N ALA A 397 7.81 -26.19 -1.60
CA ALA A 397 9.14 -26.39 -2.19
C ALA A 397 9.10 -26.36 -3.73
N VAL A 398 8.12 -27.06 -4.34
CA VAL A 398 7.94 -27.06 -5.80
C VAL A 398 7.62 -25.66 -6.30
N PHE A 399 6.72 -24.93 -5.63
CA PHE A 399 6.37 -23.56 -6.01
C PHE A 399 7.57 -22.61 -5.88
N ALA A 400 8.35 -22.70 -4.81
CA ALA A 400 9.56 -21.91 -4.63
C ALA A 400 10.60 -22.20 -5.73
N LEU A 401 10.75 -23.46 -6.14
CA LEU A 401 11.61 -23.84 -7.26
C LEU A 401 11.12 -23.22 -8.57
N LEU A 402 9.83 -23.35 -8.90
CA LEU A 402 9.26 -22.74 -10.10
C LEU A 402 9.40 -21.22 -10.13
N TYR A 403 9.17 -20.56 -8.98
CA TYR A 403 9.35 -19.12 -8.83
C TYR A 403 10.81 -18.70 -9.05
N SER A 404 11.75 -19.49 -8.52
CA SER A 404 13.19 -19.26 -8.69
C SER A 404 13.61 -19.46 -10.16
N SER A 405 13.11 -20.52 -10.81
CA SER A 405 13.33 -20.78 -12.24
C SER A 405 12.78 -19.65 -13.12
N LEU A 406 11.59 -19.13 -12.81
CA LEU A 406 11.02 -17.98 -13.51
C LEU A 406 11.90 -16.72 -13.35
N THR A 407 12.42 -16.49 -12.14
CA THR A 407 13.29 -15.34 -11.85
C THR A 407 14.61 -15.44 -12.61
N VAL A 408 15.23 -16.63 -12.62
CA VAL A 408 16.46 -16.90 -13.39
C VAL A 408 16.20 -16.81 -14.89
N TYR A 409 15.06 -17.31 -15.37
CA TYR A 409 14.67 -17.18 -16.77
C TYR A 409 14.56 -15.71 -17.18
N ALA A 410 13.88 -14.87 -16.37
CA ALA A 410 13.78 -13.43 -16.62
C ALA A 410 15.16 -12.76 -16.63
N LEU A 411 16.09 -13.17 -15.75
CA LEU A 411 17.46 -12.66 -15.75
C LEU A 411 18.20 -13.04 -17.04
N VAL A 412 18.12 -14.31 -17.47
CA VAL A 412 18.76 -14.79 -18.69
C VAL A 412 18.17 -14.09 -19.92
N GLN A 413 16.86 -13.89 -19.95
CA GLN A 413 16.18 -13.14 -21.01
C GLN A 413 16.68 -11.69 -21.09
N ALA A 414 16.82 -11.02 -19.94
CA ALA A 414 17.38 -9.67 -19.87
C ALA A 414 18.84 -9.63 -20.35
N LEU A 415 19.68 -10.59 -19.93
CA LEU A 415 21.07 -10.71 -20.39
C LEU A 415 21.19 -10.93 -21.91
N GLN A 416 20.19 -11.55 -22.53
CA GLN A 416 20.10 -11.74 -23.98
C GLN A 416 19.58 -10.50 -24.73
N GLY A 417 19.29 -9.40 -24.02
CA GLY A 417 18.74 -8.18 -24.61
C GLY A 417 17.31 -8.32 -25.11
N ARG A 418 16.57 -9.35 -24.67
CA ARG A 418 15.20 -9.63 -25.13
C ARG A 418 14.18 -8.99 -24.18
N PRO A 419 13.17 -8.27 -24.70
CA PRO A 419 12.08 -7.76 -23.87
C PRO A 419 11.23 -8.90 -23.30
N VAL A 420 10.59 -8.63 -22.17
CA VAL A 420 9.69 -9.58 -21.48
C VAL A 420 8.29 -9.58 -22.11
N ILE A 421 7.87 -8.43 -22.65
CA ILE A 421 6.57 -8.18 -23.27
C ILE A 421 6.78 -7.72 -24.70
#